data_AF-A0A6L3XRP4-F1
#
_entry.id   AF-A0A6L3XRP4-F1
#
_cell.length_a   1.000
_cell.length_b   1.000
_cell.length_c   1.000
_cell.angle_alpha   90.00
_cell.angle_beta   90.00
_cell.angle_gamma   90.00
#
_symmetry.space_group_name_H-M   'P 1'
#
loop_
_entity.id
_entity.type
_entity.pdbx_description
1 polymer ?
#
loop_
_entity_poly.entity_id
_entity_poly.type
_entity_poly.pdbx_seq_one_letter_code
_entity_poly.pdbx_strand_id
1 'polypeptide(L)'
;RGGVGRSGGRFKPRVVVAIALDENNMVCDSLIMRGVTVFARPTKIQAIDGISLHDLQPDVIFPHDSLCQNALSLALNLKHG
;
A
#
# COMPACT_ATOMS: atom_id res chain seq x y z
N ARG A 1 12.43 7.98 -8.04
CA ARG A 1 12.44 6.91 -9.07
C ARG A 1 11.52 5.80 -8.54
N GLY A 2 10.64 5.24 -9.37
CA GLY A 2 9.63 4.29 -8.89
C GLY A 2 9.18 3.32 -9.97
N GLY A 3 8.85 2.09 -9.57
CA GLY A 3 8.37 1.02 -10.42
C GLY A 3 6.89 0.68 -10.15
N VAL A 4 6.23 0.10 -11.16
CA VAL A 4 4.84 -0.38 -11.08
C VAL A 4 4.78 -1.82 -11.57
N GLY A 5 4.11 -2.69 -10.80
CA GLY A 5 3.83 -4.08 -11.16
C GLY A 5 2.33 -4.38 -11.12
N ARG A 6 1.86 -5.30 -11.99
CA ARG A 6 0.47 -5.78 -12.02
C ARG A 6 0.41 -7.30 -11.93
N SER A 7 -0.48 -7.82 -11.09
CA SER A 7 -0.86 -9.24 -11.10
C SER A 7 -1.69 -9.59 -12.34
N GLY A 8 -1.54 -10.79 -12.91
CA GLY A 8 -2.36 -11.31 -14.01
C GLY A 8 -3.57 -12.12 -13.52
N GLY A 9 -4.74 -11.96 -14.16
CA GLY A 9 -5.98 -12.72 -13.87
C GLY A 9 -7.29 -11.93 -14.08
N ARG A 10 -8.37 -12.64 -14.44
CA ARG A 10 -9.74 -12.13 -14.76
C ARG A 10 -10.38 -11.46 -13.52
N PHE A 11 -10.30 -10.13 -13.46
CA PHE A 11 -11.04 -9.21 -12.59
C PHE A 11 -11.31 -9.67 -11.13
N LYS A 12 -10.25 -9.85 -10.33
CA LYS A 12 -10.35 -9.73 -8.86
C LYS A 12 -10.33 -8.24 -8.49
N PRO A 13 -11.17 -7.76 -7.53
CA PRO A 13 -11.07 -6.41 -7.02
C PRO A 13 -9.66 -6.21 -6.45
N ARG A 14 -8.88 -5.32 -7.07
CA ARG A 14 -7.51 -5.04 -6.65
C ARG A 14 -7.54 -3.94 -5.61
N VAL A 15 -6.81 -4.16 -4.53
CA VAL A 15 -6.45 -3.11 -3.58
C VAL A 15 -5.19 -2.44 -4.10
N VAL A 16 -5.18 -1.11 -4.10
CA VAL A 16 -3.99 -0.30 -4.40
C VAL A 16 -3.60 0.40 -3.10
N VAL A 17 -2.34 0.29 -2.72
CA VAL A 17 -1.74 1.01 -1.59
C VAL A 17 -0.58 1.84 -2.14
N ALA A 18 -0.55 3.12 -1.76
CA ALA A 18 0.55 4.03 -2.02
C ALA A 18 1.07 4.59 -0.70
N ILE A 19 2.39 4.62 -0.54
CA ILE A 19 3.08 5.16 0.64
C ILE A 19 4.10 6.18 0.16
N ALA A 20 4.06 7.36 0.76
CA ALA A 20 5.10 8.38 0.63
C ALA A 20 5.98 8.32 1.88
N LEU A 21 7.29 8.39 1.67
CA LEU A 21 8.30 8.38 2.73
C LEU A 21 9.09 9.68 2.67
N ASP A 22 9.49 10.17 3.84
CA ASP A 22 10.44 11.27 3.95
C ASP A 22 11.91 10.80 3.84
N GLU A 23 12.85 11.71 4.05
CA GLU A 23 14.30 11.45 4.00
C GLU A 23 14.78 10.46 5.07
N ASN A 24 14.04 10.30 6.17
CA ASN A 24 14.33 9.38 7.27
C ASN A 24 13.65 8.02 7.10
N ASN A 25 13.01 7.77 5.95
CA ASN A 25 12.16 6.60 5.68
C ASN A 25 10.94 6.50 6.61
N MET A 26 10.42 7.63 7.07
CA MET A 26 9.17 7.70 7.84
C MET A 26 8.01 7.94 6.88
N VAL A 27 6.85 7.32 7.14
CA VAL A 27 5.64 7.55 6.35
C VAL A 27 5.15 8.98 6.56
N CYS A 28 5.12 9.78 5.49
CA CYS A 28 4.60 11.15 5.54
C CYS A 28 3.21 11.28 4.92
N ASP A 29 2.83 10.35 4.04
CA ASP A 29 1.47 10.22 3.54
C ASP A 29 1.18 8.80 3.06
N SER A 30 -0.09 8.41 3.07
CA SER A 30 -0.52 7.07 2.70
C SER A 30 -1.93 7.09 2.11
N LEU A 31 -2.14 6.31 1.05
CA LEU A 31 -3.44 6.17 0.40
C LEU A 31 -3.75 4.71 0.10
N ILE A 32 -5.00 4.32 0.35
CA ILE A 32 -5.57 3.04 -0.04
C ILE A 32 -6.79 3.24 -0.93
N MET A 33 -6.91 2.41 -1.96
CA MET A 33 -8.09 2.35 -2.81
C MET A 33 -8.52 0.89 -2.97
N ARG A 34 -9.77 0.59 -2.64
CA ARG A 34 -10.34 -0.76 -2.70
C ARG A 34 -11.25 -0.88 -3.92
N GLY A 35 -10.97 -1.84 -4.79
CA GLY A 35 -11.68 -2.03 -6.06
C GLY A 35 -11.15 -1.09 -7.15
N VAL A 36 -11.07 -1.60 -8.38
CA VAL A 36 -10.53 -0.84 -9.54
C VAL A 36 -11.68 -0.37 -10.41
N THR A 37 -12.60 0.41 -9.84
CA THR A 37 -13.61 1.12 -10.64
C THR A 37 -13.15 2.55 -10.87
N VAL A 38 -13.57 3.16 -11.98
CA VAL A 38 -13.27 4.58 -12.27
C VAL A 38 -13.86 5.55 -11.23
N PHE A 39 -14.72 5.06 -10.34
CA PHE A 39 -15.36 5.82 -9.26
C PHE A 39 -14.77 5.54 -7.88
N ALA A 40 -13.85 4.57 -7.76
CA ALA A 40 -13.21 4.28 -6.49
C ALA A 40 -12.40 5.51 -6.05
N ARG A 41 -12.63 5.96 -4.82
CA ARG A 41 -11.91 7.10 -4.26
C ARG A 41 -10.79 6.60 -3.34
N PRO A 42 -9.57 7.13 -3.46
CA PRO A 42 -8.52 6.84 -2.50
C PRO A 42 -8.89 7.40 -1.12
N THR A 43 -8.54 6.67 -0.07
CA THR A 43 -8.74 7.04 1.34
C THR A 43 -7.39 7.03 2.05
N LYS A 44 -7.17 7.92 3.02
CA LYS A 44 -5.92 7.92 3.80
C LYS A 44 -5.81 6.70 4.73
N ILE A 45 -4.58 6.24 4.97
CA ILE A 45 -4.27 5.18 5.95
C ILE A 45 -3.62 5.83 7.19
N GLN A 46 -4.39 6.61 7.95
CA GLN A 46 -3.86 7.41 9.07
C GLN A 46 -3.13 6.56 10.14
N ALA A 47 -3.46 5.27 10.24
CA ALA A 47 -2.86 4.35 11.21
C ALA A 47 -1.35 4.14 11.01
N ILE A 48 -0.79 4.52 9.85
CA ILE A 48 0.63 4.32 9.55
C ILE A 48 1.41 5.62 9.38
N ASP A 49 0.76 6.78 9.51
CA ASP A 49 1.43 8.07 9.38
C ASP A 49 2.47 8.23 10.50
N GLY A 50 3.70 8.62 10.14
CA GLY A 50 4.82 8.75 11.06
C GLY A 50 5.46 7.44 11.52
N ILE A 51 5.06 6.28 10.97
CA ILE A 51 5.72 5.00 11.26
C ILE A 51 6.95 4.85 10.34
N SER A 52 8.05 4.30 10.87
CA SER A 52 9.24 3.95 10.08
C SER A 52 8.92 2.82 9.11
N LEU A 53 9.48 2.87 7.89
CA LEU A 53 9.32 1.79 6.90
C LEU A 53 9.66 0.41 7.47
N HIS A 54 10.68 0.32 8.34
CA HIS A 54 11.12 -0.96 8.91
C HIS A 54 10.15 -1.54 9.95
N ASP A 55 9.28 -0.70 10.53
CA ASP A 55 8.29 -1.10 11.53
C ASP A 55 6.92 -1.40 10.90
N LEU A 56 6.75 -1.17 9.59
CA LEU A 56 5.51 -1.46 8.88
C LEU A 56 5.36 -2.97 8.67
N GLN A 57 4.52 -3.58 9.50
CA GLN A 57 4.14 -4.99 9.39
C GLN A 57 2.74 -5.13 8.78
N PRO A 58 2.61 -5.65 7.55
CA PRO A 58 1.33 -5.69 6.84
C PRO A 58 0.23 -6.48 7.57
N ASP A 59 0.59 -7.58 8.21
CA ASP A 59 -0.31 -8.43 9.00
C ASP A 59 -0.75 -7.75 10.31
N VAL A 60 0.04 -6.85 10.88
CA VAL A 60 -0.36 -6.05 12.05
C VAL A 60 -1.29 -4.91 11.64
N ILE A 61 -1.02 -4.26 10.51
CA ILE A 61 -1.79 -3.11 10.00
C ILE A 61 -3.14 -3.57 9.43
N PHE A 62 -3.18 -4.74 8.80
CA PHE A 62 -4.38 -5.30 8.15
C PHE A 62 -4.65 -6.74 8.62
N PRO A 63 -4.95 -6.98 9.91
CA PRO A 63 -4.95 -8.33 10.51
C PRO A 63 -5.93 -9.33 9.88
N HIS A 64 -7.01 -8.85 9.28
CA HIS A 64 -8.05 -9.70 8.68
C HIS A 64 -8.29 -9.40 7.19
N ASP A 65 -7.40 -8.65 6.54
CA ASP A 65 -7.57 -8.20 5.15
C ASP A 65 -6.33 -8.58 4.32
N SER A 66 -6.30 -9.83 3.85
CA SER A 66 -5.17 -10.40 3.11
C SER A 66 -4.88 -9.69 1.79
N LEU A 67 -5.87 -9.03 1.18
CA LEU A 67 -5.67 -8.21 -0.02
C LEU A 67 -4.91 -6.93 0.32
N CYS A 68 -5.26 -6.27 1.41
CA CYS A 68 -4.54 -5.08 1.89
C CYS A 68 -3.14 -5.45 2.39
N GLN A 69 -2.98 -6.58 3.10
CA GLN A 69 -1.67 -7.11 3.50
C GLN A 69 -0.76 -7.27 2.28
N ASN A 70 -1.23 -7.95 1.23
CA ASN A 70 -0.44 -8.17 0.02
C ASN A 70 -0.11 -6.86 -0.70
N ALA A 71 -1.09 -5.97 -0.87
CA ALA A 71 -0.87 -4.67 -1.51
C ALA A 71 0.16 -3.81 -0.76
N LEU A 72 0.11 -3.81 0.58
CA LEU A 72 1.07 -3.13 1.43
C LEU A 72 2.46 -3.79 1.33
N SER A 73 2.55 -5.12 1.40
CA SER A 73 3.82 -5.83 1.20
C SER A 73 4.46 -5.48 -0.15
N LEU A 74 3.68 -5.42 -1.22
CA LEU A 74 4.17 -5.01 -2.54
C LEU A 74 4.66 -3.56 -2.55
N ALA A 75 3.90 -2.64 -1.94
CA ALA A 75 4.30 -1.23 -1.83
C ALA A 75 5.64 -1.06 -1.10
N LEU A 76 5.89 -1.84 -0.05
CA LEU A 76 7.14 -1.82 0.70
C LEU A 76 8.33 -2.44 -0.07
N ASN A 77 8.08 -3.48 -0.87
CA ASN A 77 9.12 -4.20 -1.63
C ASN A 77 9.46 -3.55 -2.99
N LEU A 78 8.64 -2.63 -3.51
CA LEU A 78 8.85 -1.97 -4.81
C LEU A 78 10.10 -1.05 -4.87
N LYS A 79 10.93 -1.00 -3.81
CA LYS A 79 12.22 -0.28 -3.76
C LYS A 79 13.36 -0.92 -4.59
N HIS A 80 13.12 -1.92 -5.43
CA HIS A 80 14.11 -2.49 -6.37
C HIS A 80 13.75 -2.31 -7.85
N GLY A 81 13.62 -1.06 -8.28
CA GLY A 81 13.50 -0.67 -9.70
C GLY A 81 14.40 0.50 -10.04
#